data_AF-A0A3D0HM30-F1
#
_entry.id   AF-A0A3D0HM30-F1
#
_cell.length_a   1.000
_cell.length_b   1.000
_cell.length_c   1.000
_cell.angle_alpha   90.00
_cell.angle_beta   90.00
_cell.angle_gamma   90.00
#
_symmetry.space_group_name_H-M   'P 1'
#
loop_
_entity.id
_entity.type
_entity.pdbx_description
1 polymer ?
#
loop_
_entity_poly.entity_id
_entity_poly.type
_entity_poly.pdbx_seq_one_letter_code
_entity_poly.pdbx_strand_id
1 'polypeptide(L)'
;MNTINDLKKVLKKSTPEGINGARKSLYQRLCGDKYCYYNDIVLFFDFVNYKTPELLTMNIGIPIDKLGIDSRDLGGVETYVEDYFFREIAAVIQLFERDNVIEDSQKEYVQAKLNIQDCDSRIVKRTCSYLLEDYVYVKCHCKMPLNGLNAVAGKKALRMITDLLKELDHWMENFNLNPYEEGRKVYVNQLKIRDILKEKKAVCFIRDGSILPR
;
A
#
# COMPACT_ATOMS: atom_id res chain seq x y z
N MET A 1 -13.12 15.19 -3.93
CA MET A 1 -12.10 14.15 -4.14
C MET A 1 -11.58 14.30 -5.56
N ASN A 2 -10.26 14.34 -5.76
CA ASN A 2 -9.68 14.53 -7.09
C ASN A 2 -9.73 13.19 -7.85
N THR A 3 -9.69 13.25 -9.17
CA THR A 3 -9.60 12.04 -10.01
C THR A 3 -8.17 11.77 -10.42
N ILE A 4 -7.88 10.55 -10.88
CA ILE A 4 -6.60 10.26 -11.54
C ILE A 4 -6.31 11.19 -12.73
N ASN A 5 -7.35 11.75 -13.37
CA ASN A 5 -7.17 12.71 -14.46
C ASN A 5 -6.65 14.07 -13.96
N ASP A 6 -6.93 14.43 -12.71
CA ASP A 6 -6.37 15.63 -12.10
C ASP A 6 -4.90 15.41 -11.75
N LEU A 7 -4.54 14.22 -11.24
CA LEU A 7 -3.14 13.82 -11.09
C LEU A 7 -2.39 13.87 -12.43
N LYS A 8 -3.03 13.44 -13.52
CA LYS A 8 -2.46 13.54 -14.89
C LYS A 8 -2.18 15.00 -15.26
N LYS A 9 -3.06 15.96 -14.92
CA LYS A 9 -2.85 17.38 -15.22
C LYS A 9 -1.62 17.92 -14.49
N VAL A 10 -1.48 17.60 -13.20
CA VAL A 10 -0.33 18.00 -12.36
C VAL A 10 0.97 17.41 -12.93
N LEU A 11 0.97 16.13 -13.31
CA LEU A 11 2.19 15.44 -13.73
C LEU A 11 2.58 15.60 -15.20
N LYS A 12 1.66 15.88 -16.14
CA LYS A 12 1.99 15.87 -17.60
C LYS A 12 2.31 17.22 -18.23
N LYS A 13 1.72 18.32 -17.77
CA LYS A 13 1.76 19.57 -18.55
C LYS A 13 2.99 20.43 -18.24
N SER A 14 3.46 21.16 -19.25
CA SER A 14 4.34 22.34 -19.15
C SER A 14 3.49 23.62 -19.01
N THR A 15 2.33 23.53 -18.36
CA THR A 15 1.46 24.68 -18.06
C THR A 15 1.82 25.24 -16.67
N PRO A 16 1.31 26.41 -16.26
CA PRO A 16 1.59 26.99 -14.93
C PRO A 16 1.33 26.03 -13.75
N GLU A 17 0.38 25.11 -13.93
CA GLU A 17 -0.04 24.12 -12.93
C GLU A 17 0.75 22.81 -12.97
N GLY A 18 1.38 22.48 -14.10
CA GLY A 18 2.06 21.20 -14.28
C GLY A 18 3.52 21.22 -13.85
N ILE A 19 4.04 20.09 -13.36
CA ILE A 19 5.36 20.01 -12.74
C ILE A 19 6.42 19.31 -13.62
N ASN A 20 6.05 18.78 -14.79
CA ASN A 20 6.99 18.04 -15.64
C ASN A 20 8.16 18.92 -16.11
N GLY A 21 9.40 18.47 -15.88
CA GLY A 21 10.61 19.23 -16.20
C GLY A 21 10.95 20.36 -15.21
N ALA A 22 10.07 20.67 -14.25
CA ALA A 22 10.32 21.66 -13.22
C ALA A 22 11.20 21.10 -12.09
N ARG A 23 11.58 21.95 -11.12
CA ARG A 23 12.41 21.54 -9.98
C ARG A 23 11.76 20.40 -9.20
N LYS A 24 12.56 19.41 -8.77
CA LYS A 24 12.11 18.24 -8.01
C LYS A 24 11.37 18.56 -6.71
N SER A 25 11.59 19.74 -6.13
CA SER A 25 10.81 20.24 -4.99
C SER A 25 9.31 20.31 -5.27
N LEU A 26 8.90 20.43 -6.53
CA LEU A 26 7.49 20.48 -6.90
C LEU A 26 6.76 19.14 -6.77
N TYR A 27 7.44 18.02 -6.53
CA TYR A 27 6.76 16.78 -6.12
C TYR A 27 5.95 16.96 -4.83
N GLN A 28 6.32 17.90 -3.98
CA GLN A 28 5.56 18.26 -2.76
C GLN A 28 4.15 18.75 -3.07
N ARG A 29 3.87 19.24 -4.28
CA ARG A 29 2.50 19.64 -4.69
C ARG A 29 1.54 18.47 -4.78
N LEU A 30 2.05 17.23 -4.85
CA LEU A 30 1.22 16.03 -4.83
C LEU A 30 0.67 15.73 -3.42
N CYS A 31 1.28 16.31 -2.38
CA CYS A 31 0.93 16.02 -1.01
C CYS A 31 -0.36 16.74 -0.59
N GLY A 32 -1.16 16.09 0.25
CA GLY A 32 -2.41 16.62 0.79
C GLY A 32 -3.65 16.34 -0.07
N ASP A 33 -3.49 16.06 -1.36
CA ASP A 33 -4.59 15.69 -2.24
C ASP A 33 -4.84 14.18 -2.25
N LYS A 34 -6.13 13.79 -2.23
CA LYS A 34 -6.59 12.41 -2.46
C LYS A 34 -7.11 12.24 -3.87
N TYR A 35 -6.60 11.24 -4.57
CA TYR A 35 -6.94 10.89 -5.95
C TYR A 35 -7.69 9.56 -5.99
N CYS A 36 -8.85 9.54 -6.61
CA CYS A 36 -9.63 8.32 -6.84
C CYS A 36 -9.32 7.72 -8.23
N TYR A 37 -9.17 6.40 -8.27
CA TYR A 37 -9.02 5.58 -9.47
C TYR A 37 -10.24 4.65 -9.64
N TYR A 38 -10.25 3.81 -10.68
CA TYR A 38 -11.25 2.77 -10.85
C TYR A 38 -11.34 1.86 -9.62
N ASN A 39 -12.51 1.21 -9.47
CA ASN A 39 -12.88 0.45 -8.28
C ASN A 39 -12.74 1.21 -6.95
N ASP A 40 -12.81 2.54 -6.98
CA ASP A 40 -12.68 3.43 -5.83
C ASP A 40 -11.34 3.28 -5.07
N ILE A 41 -10.29 2.81 -5.75
CA ILE A 41 -8.94 2.81 -5.19
C ILE A 41 -8.51 4.26 -4.93
N VAL A 42 -8.10 4.54 -3.70
CA VAL A 42 -7.67 5.88 -3.27
C VAL A 42 -6.16 5.94 -3.22
N LEU A 43 -5.60 7.03 -3.73
CA LEU A 43 -4.17 7.30 -3.70
C LEU A 43 -3.92 8.69 -3.11
N PHE A 44 -2.97 8.80 -2.19
CA PHE A 44 -2.43 10.10 -1.78
C PHE A 44 -0.98 9.99 -1.34
N PHE A 45 -0.31 11.15 -1.27
CA PHE A 45 1.10 11.22 -0.93
C PHE A 45 1.30 12.04 0.33
N ASP A 46 2.14 11.54 1.22
CA ASP A 46 2.68 12.29 2.35
C ASP A 46 4.15 12.63 2.08
N PHE A 47 4.53 13.78 2.60
CA PHE A 47 5.87 14.29 2.46
C PHE A 47 6.82 13.69 3.49
N VAL A 48 8.02 13.29 3.05
CA VAL A 48 9.05 12.73 3.94
C VAL A 48 10.03 13.80 4.43
N ASN A 49 10.72 14.50 3.52
CA ASN A 49 11.78 15.47 3.88
C ASN A 49 12.12 16.46 2.74
N TYR A 50 12.45 17.70 3.11
CA TYR A 50 12.86 18.79 2.19
C TYR A 50 14.18 18.52 1.47
N LYS A 51 15.06 17.70 2.04
CA LYS A 51 16.34 17.35 1.39
C LYS A 51 16.16 16.41 0.20
N THR A 52 15.12 15.58 0.23
CA THR A 52 14.83 14.55 -0.76
C THR A 52 13.36 14.62 -1.17
N PRO A 53 12.92 15.71 -1.83
CA PRO A 53 11.53 15.92 -2.19
C PRO A 53 10.97 14.88 -3.17
N GLU A 54 11.84 14.14 -3.85
CA GLU A 54 11.50 12.98 -4.67
C GLU A 54 11.11 11.74 -3.87
N LEU A 55 11.41 11.68 -2.57
CA LEU A 55 11.01 10.58 -1.70
C LEU A 55 9.71 10.95 -0.99
N LEU A 56 8.63 10.25 -1.34
CA LEU A 56 7.30 10.42 -0.78
C LEU A 56 6.85 9.13 -0.09
N THR A 57 5.92 9.25 0.85
CA THR A 57 5.13 8.10 1.31
C THR A 57 3.86 8.06 0.49
N MET A 58 3.66 6.98 -0.25
CA MET A 58 2.46 6.72 -1.01
C MET A 58 1.49 5.92 -0.15
N ASN A 59 0.28 6.41 0.00
CA ASN A 59 -0.81 5.74 0.70
C ASN A 59 -1.82 5.26 -0.34
N ILE A 60 -2.14 3.96 -0.27
CA ILE A 60 -3.05 3.29 -1.19
C ILE A 60 -4.22 2.77 -0.35
N GLY A 61 -5.41 3.33 -0.54
CA GLY A 61 -6.64 2.91 0.10
C GLY A 61 -7.40 1.95 -0.79
N ILE A 62 -7.69 0.76 -0.27
CA ILE A 62 -8.56 -0.24 -0.90
C ILE A 62 -9.90 -0.25 -0.18
N PRO A 63 -11.02 -0.04 -0.90
CA PRO A 63 -12.36 -0.13 -0.33
C PRO A 63 -12.72 -1.60 -0.06
N ILE A 64 -12.93 -1.96 1.20
CA ILE A 64 -13.12 -3.36 1.60
C ILE A 64 -14.55 -3.86 1.38
N ASP A 65 -15.52 -2.94 1.33
CA ASP A 65 -16.92 -3.22 1.02
C ASP A 65 -17.06 -3.82 -0.39
N LYS A 66 -16.29 -3.31 -1.36
CA LYS A 66 -16.21 -3.86 -2.72
C LYS A 66 -15.60 -5.25 -2.80
N LEU A 67 -14.89 -5.66 -1.76
CA LEU A 67 -14.31 -6.99 -1.64
C LEU A 67 -15.23 -7.96 -0.88
N GLY A 68 -16.47 -7.53 -0.57
CA GLY A 68 -17.46 -8.34 0.16
C GLY A 68 -17.23 -8.37 1.67
N ILE A 69 -16.46 -7.43 2.23
CA ILE A 69 -16.17 -7.35 3.66
C ILE A 69 -16.94 -6.18 4.28
N ASP A 70 -17.80 -6.48 5.25
CA ASP A 70 -18.54 -5.47 6.00
C ASP A 70 -17.68 -4.90 7.13
N SER A 71 -17.42 -3.58 7.08
CA SER A 71 -16.62 -2.88 8.08
C SER A 71 -17.22 -2.95 9.50
N ARG A 72 -18.54 -3.14 9.60
CA ARG A 72 -19.27 -3.26 10.88
C ARG A 72 -18.95 -4.55 11.62
N ASP A 73 -18.50 -5.58 10.91
CA ASP A 73 -18.19 -6.90 11.47
C ASP A 73 -16.71 -7.07 11.84
N LEU A 74 -15.93 -5.98 11.81
CA LEU A 74 -14.48 -6.01 12.03
C LEU A 74 -14.06 -5.81 13.48
N GLY A 75 -15.02 -5.58 14.39
CA GLY A 75 -14.76 -5.37 15.80
C GLY A 75 -13.92 -6.51 16.41
N GLY A 76 -12.72 -6.17 16.91
CA GLY A 76 -11.80 -7.11 17.55
C GLY A 76 -10.94 -7.94 16.58
N VAL A 77 -11.05 -7.72 15.26
CA VAL A 77 -10.22 -8.37 14.24
C VAL A 77 -9.49 -7.37 13.32
N GLU A 78 -9.49 -6.09 13.66
CA GLU A 78 -8.92 -5.00 12.86
C GLU A 78 -7.44 -5.25 12.53
N THR A 79 -6.69 -5.79 13.50
CA THR A 79 -5.26 -6.12 13.29
C THR A 79 -5.07 -7.23 12.25
N TYR A 80 -6.00 -8.19 12.18
CA TYR A 80 -5.95 -9.23 11.15
C TYR A 80 -6.27 -8.65 9.77
N VAL A 81 -7.32 -7.83 9.67
CA VAL A 81 -7.72 -7.19 8.42
C VAL A 81 -6.56 -6.38 7.84
N GLU A 82 -5.97 -5.51 8.66
CA GLU A 82 -4.85 -4.67 8.25
C GLU A 82 -3.62 -5.48 7.83
N ASP A 83 -3.26 -6.53 8.57
CA ASP A 83 -2.12 -7.41 8.26
C ASP A 83 -2.36 -8.20 6.98
N TYR A 84 -3.57 -8.73 6.78
CA TYR A 84 -3.95 -9.51 5.59
C TYR A 84 -3.84 -8.65 4.33
N PHE A 85 -4.50 -7.49 4.32
CA PHE A 85 -4.45 -6.57 3.18
C PHE A 85 -3.05 -6.01 2.95
N PHE A 86 -2.29 -5.77 4.01
CA PHE A 86 -0.89 -5.38 3.86
C PHE A 86 -0.08 -6.41 3.09
N ARG A 87 -0.22 -7.70 3.40
CA ARG A 87 0.50 -8.78 2.70
C ARG A 87 0.09 -8.90 1.24
N GLU A 88 -1.20 -8.88 0.96
CA GLU A 88 -1.73 -8.96 -0.41
C GLU A 88 -1.23 -7.80 -1.26
N ILE A 89 -1.38 -6.57 -0.78
CA ILE A 89 -0.97 -5.37 -1.50
C ILE A 89 0.56 -5.28 -1.60
N ALA A 90 1.29 -5.70 -0.56
CA ALA A 90 2.75 -5.77 -0.61
C ALA A 90 3.26 -6.76 -1.64
N ALA A 91 2.61 -7.92 -1.78
CA ALA A 91 2.94 -8.88 -2.83
C ALA A 91 2.74 -8.28 -4.23
N VAL A 92 1.64 -7.55 -4.46
CA VAL A 92 1.38 -6.83 -5.72
C VAL A 92 2.46 -5.77 -5.98
N ILE A 93 2.80 -4.96 -4.99
CA ILE A 93 3.83 -3.90 -5.13
C ILE A 93 5.21 -4.51 -5.39
N GLN A 94 5.59 -5.57 -4.68
CA GLN A 94 6.88 -6.24 -4.86
C GLN A 94 6.99 -6.88 -6.24
N LEU A 95 5.90 -7.50 -6.72
CA LEU A 95 5.83 -8.06 -8.06
C LEU A 95 5.95 -6.95 -9.12
N PHE A 96 5.18 -5.88 -8.97
CA PHE A 96 5.22 -4.72 -9.86
C PHE A 96 6.62 -4.11 -9.93
N GLU A 97 7.28 -3.92 -8.78
CA GLU A 97 8.63 -3.36 -8.71
C GLU A 97 9.63 -4.29 -9.42
N ARG A 98 9.58 -5.60 -9.15
CA ARG A 98 10.47 -6.57 -9.81
C ARG A 98 10.33 -6.57 -11.33
N ASP A 99 9.10 -6.49 -11.83
CA ASP A 99 8.79 -6.65 -13.25
C ASP A 99 8.90 -5.30 -14.03
N ASN A 100 8.82 -4.15 -13.35
CA ASN A 100 8.88 -2.81 -13.95
C ASN A 100 10.14 -2.01 -13.63
N VAL A 101 11.10 -2.55 -12.87
CA VAL A 101 12.45 -1.98 -12.78
C VAL A 101 13.10 -2.11 -14.16
N ILE A 102 12.98 -1.05 -14.95
CA ILE A 102 13.74 -0.90 -16.19
C ILE A 102 15.18 -0.68 -15.76
N GLU A 103 16.05 -1.68 -15.92
CA GLU A 103 17.51 -1.57 -15.82
C GLU A 103 18.12 -0.64 -16.90
N ASP A 104 17.35 0.32 -17.42
CA ASP A 104 17.90 1.33 -18.32
C ASP A 104 18.49 2.48 -17.50
N SER A 105 19.78 2.68 -17.73
CA SER A 105 20.70 3.71 -17.22
C SER A 105 21.41 3.38 -15.91
N GLN A 106 22.74 3.52 -15.95
CA GLN A 106 23.73 3.27 -14.89
C GLN A 106 23.57 4.15 -13.62
N LYS A 107 22.41 4.78 -13.39
CA LYS A 107 22.24 5.87 -12.42
C LYS A 107 20.93 5.74 -11.65
N GLU A 108 21.00 5.05 -10.50
CA GLU A 108 19.90 4.78 -9.57
C GLU A 108 19.10 6.03 -9.15
N TYR A 109 19.67 7.24 -9.22
CA TYR A 109 19.00 8.50 -8.86
C TYR A 109 17.93 8.97 -9.86
N VAL A 110 17.88 8.40 -11.06
CA VAL A 110 16.94 8.79 -12.14
C VAL A 110 15.68 7.92 -12.11
N GLN A 111 15.80 6.70 -11.58
CA GLN A 111 14.76 5.67 -11.63
C GLN A 111 13.71 5.86 -10.53
N ALA A 112 12.49 5.45 -10.88
CA ALA A 112 11.43 5.33 -9.90
C ALA A 112 11.66 4.06 -9.08
N LYS A 113 11.29 4.08 -7.79
CA LYS A 113 11.46 2.92 -6.91
C LYS A 113 10.35 2.85 -5.88
N LEU A 114 9.76 1.68 -5.71
CA LEU A 114 8.82 1.41 -4.63
C LEU A 114 9.49 0.54 -3.56
N ASN A 115 9.26 0.89 -2.30
CA ASN A 115 9.76 0.13 -1.16
C ASN A 115 8.64 -0.03 -0.14
N ILE A 116 8.32 -1.27 0.19
CA ILE A 116 7.32 -1.64 1.18
C ILE A 116 7.97 -2.52 2.25
N GLN A 117 7.52 -2.38 3.50
CA GLN A 117 8.06 -3.11 4.63
C GLN A 117 7.84 -4.63 4.48
N ASP A 118 8.86 -5.43 4.80
CA ASP A 118 8.74 -6.89 4.83
C ASP A 118 7.84 -7.39 5.97
N CYS A 119 7.16 -8.50 5.69
CA CYS A 119 6.37 -9.22 6.69
C CYS A 119 7.06 -10.50 7.14
N ASP A 120 7.09 -10.74 8.44
CA ASP A 120 7.34 -12.08 8.97
C ASP A 120 6.02 -12.87 9.09
N SER A 121 6.09 -14.06 9.69
CA SER A 121 4.93 -14.94 9.86
C SER A 121 3.95 -14.50 10.95
N ARG A 122 4.17 -13.37 11.63
CA ARG A 122 3.31 -12.90 12.73
C ARG A 122 2.28 -11.91 12.21
N ILE A 123 1.06 -12.04 12.73
CA ILE A 123 -0.01 -11.04 12.57
C ILE A 123 0.20 -9.98 13.66
N VAL A 124 0.61 -8.78 13.25
CA VAL A 124 0.90 -7.67 14.17
C VAL A 124 0.34 -6.36 13.65
N LYS A 125 -0.04 -5.48 14.57
CA LYS A 125 -0.40 -4.11 14.24
C LYS A 125 0.82 -3.38 13.69
N ARG A 126 0.70 -2.81 12.49
CA ARG A 126 1.77 -2.01 11.85
C ARG A 126 1.30 -0.58 11.62
N THR A 127 2.24 0.33 11.42
CA THR A 127 1.96 1.72 11.04
C THR A 127 1.83 1.90 9.53
N CYS A 128 2.28 0.92 8.76
CA CYS A 128 2.23 0.88 7.30
C CYS A 128 0.92 0.27 6.75
N SER A 129 0.02 -0.17 7.62
CA SER A 129 -1.32 -0.61 7.25
C SER A 129 -2.31 -0.17 8.32
N TYR A 130 -3.44 0.40 7.93
CA TYR A 130 -4.45 0.84 8.89
C TYR A 130 -5.84 0.84 8.26
N LEU A 131 -6.83 0.42 9.05
CA LEU A 131 -8.24 0.54 8.71
C LEU A 131 -8.73 1.95 9.10
N LEU A 132 -9.39 2.61 8.17
CA LEU A 132 -10.06 3.89 8.41
C LEU A 132 -11.35 3.91 7.60
N GLU A 133 -12.48 3.99 8.31
CA GLU A 133 -13.82 3.87 7.69
C GLU A 133 -13.91 2.55 6.91
N ASP A 134 -14.37 2.58 5.66
CA ASP A 134 -14.50 1.41 4.78
C ASP A 134 -13.25 1.13 3.94
N TYR A 135 -12.09 1.69 4.32
CA TYR A 135 -10.84 1.54 3.60
C TYR A 135 -9.75 0.92 4.45
N VAL A 136 -9.00 0.00 3.85
CA VAL A 136 -7.68 -0.36 4.35
C VAL A 136 -6.63 0.40 3.56
N TYR A 137 -5.82 1.18 4.27
CA TYR A 137 -4.74 1.96 3.70
C TYR A 137 -3.41 1.29 3.92
N VAL A 138 -2.67 1.04 2.84
CA VAL A 138 -1.30 0.54 2.85
C VAL A 138 -0.32 1.64 2.45
N LYS A 139 0.78 1.75 3.20
CA LYS A 139 1.85 2.72 2.98
C LYS A 139 3.06 2.04 2.35
N CYS A 140 3.60 2.65 1.31
CA CYS A 140 4.92 2.33 0.78
C CYS A 140 5.72 3.62 0.53
N HIS A 141 7.04 3.51 0.60
CA HIS A 141 7.92 4.59 0.19
C HIS A 141 8.07 4.57 -1.33
N CYS A 142 7.89 5.72 -1.93
CA CYS A 142 7.96 5.91 -3.36
C CYS A 142 9.05 6.95 -3.67
N LYS A 143 10.07 6.51 -4.40
CA LYS A 143 11.02 7.41 -5.05
C LYS A 143 10.45 7.80 -6.41
N MET A 144 10.10 9.05 -6.55
CA MET A 144 9.62 9.62 -7.79
C MET A 144 10.78 9.79 -8.79
N PRO A 145 10.56 9.48 -10.08
CA PRO A 145 11.61 9.53 -11.09
C PRO A 145 12.05 10.96 -11.40
N LEU A 146 13.30 11.14 -11.81
CA LEU A 146 13.87 12.44 -12.17
C LEU A 146 14.38 12.45 -13.61
N ASN A 147 14.43 13.64 -14.20
CA ASN A 147 15.20 13.91 -15.40
C ASN A 147 16.53 14.52 -14.95
N GLY A 148 17.63 13.75 -15.02
CA GLY A 148 18.90 14.16 -14.44
C GLY A 148 18.85 14.19 -12.91
N LEU A 149 19.42 15.22 -12.28
CA LEU A 149 19.54 15.32 -10.82
C LEU A 149 18.45 16.13 -10.13
N ASN A 150 17.78 17.04 -10.84
CA ASN A 150 16.95 18.09 -10.21
C ASN A 150 15.62 18.38 -10.91
N ALA A 151 15.30 17.74 -12.03
CA ALA A 151 14.06 17.98 -12.75
C ALA A 151 13.06 16.82 -12.58
N VAL A 152 11.78 17.14 -12.46
CA VAL A 152 10.69 16.17 -12.35
C VAL A 152 10.50 15.42 -13.67
N ALA A 153 10.45 14.08 -13.62
CA ALA A 153 10.07 13.24 -14.74
C ALA A 153 8.58 12.86 -14.67
N GLY A 154 7.70 13.85 -14.77
CA GLY A 154 6.28 13.70 -14.49
C GLY A 154 5.55 12.67 -15.36
N LYS A 155 5.95 12.53 -16.64
CA LYS A 155 5.43 11.46 -17.51
C LYS A 155 5.78 10.05 -17.01
N LYS A 156 7.02 9.86 -16.51
CA LYS A 156 7.47 8.58 -15.94
C LYS A 156 6.79 8.30 -14.61
N ALA A 157 6.69 9.32 -13.74
CA ALA A 157 6.01 9.22 -12.45
C ALA A 157 4.54 8.81 -12.63
N LEU A 158 3.85 9.48 -13.56
CA LEU A 158 2.46 9.17 -13.86
C LEU A 158 2.31 7.75 -14.39
N ARG A 159 3.18 7.31 -15.30
CA ARG A 159 3.14 5.95 -15.85
C ARG A 159 3.27 4.91 -14.74
N MET A 160 4.29 5.02 -13.89
CA MET A 160 4.48 4.14 -12.73
C MET A 160 3.23 4.08 -11.86
N ILE A 161 2.67 5.23 -11.48
CA ILE A 161 1.48 5.29 -10.64
C ILE A 161 0.29 4.62 -11.32
N THR A 162 0.02 4.96 -12.59
CA THR A 162 -1.15 4.41 -13.30
C THR A 162 -1.00 2.93 -13.61
N ASP A 163 0.21 2.44 -13.84
CA ASP A 163 0.44 1.03 -14.11
C ASP A 163 0.32 0.22 -12.80
N LEU A 164 0.84 0.71 -11.67
CA LEU A 164 0.59 0.10 -10.35
C LEU A 164 -0.90 0.06 -10.00
N LEU A 165 -1.63 1.16 -10.24
CA LEU A 165 -3.07 1.21 -9.97
C LEU A 165 -3.86 0.21 -10.83
N LYS A 166 -3.42 -0.08 -12.05
CA LYS A 166 -4.05 -1.14 -12.87
C LYS A 166 -3.80 -2.53 -12.31
N GLU A 167 -2.59 -2.81 -11.81
CA GLU A 167 -2.31 -4.10 -11.18
C GLU A 167 -3.16 -4.31 -9.92
N LEU A 168 -3.35 -3.24 -9.12
CA LEU A 168 -4.22 -3.28 -7.95
C LEU A 168 -5.70 -3.42 -8.33
N ASP A 169 -6.15 -2.74 -9.37
CA ASP A 169 -7.49 -2.86 -9.93
C ASP A 169 -7.76 -4.30 -10.39
N HIS A 170 -6.81 -4.90 -11.11
CA HIS A 170 -6.87 -6.29 -11.53
C HIS A 170 -6.86 -7.26 -10.34
N TRP A 171 -6.03 -7.01 -9.32
CA TRP A 171 -6.05 -7.81 -8.09
C TRP A 171 -7.41 -7.73 -7.38
N MET A 172 -8.04 -6.55 -7.31
CA MET A 172 -9.38 -6.39 -6.72
C MET A 172 -10.44 -7.16 -7.51
N GLU A 173 -10.42 -7.13 -8.83
CA GLU A 173 -11.35 -7.88 -9.68
C GLU A 173 -11.25 -9.39 -9.49
N ASN A 174 -10.06 -9.89 -9.12
CA ASN A 174 -9.78 -11.31 -8.90
C ASN A 174 -9.69 -11.67 -7.41
N PHE A 175 -10.11 -10.77 -6.51
CA PHE A 175 -10.00 -10.99 -5.08
C PHE A 175 -10.85 -12.19 -4.65
N ASN A 176 -10.21 -13.13 -3.94
CA ASN A 176 -10.88 -14.30 -3.40
C ASN A 176 -11.15 -14.10 -1.90
N LEU A 177 -12.42 -14.02 -1.53
CA LEU A 177 -12.83 -13.83 -0.14
C LEU A 177 -12.57 -15.08 0.74
N ASN A 178 -12.44 -16.28 0.15
CA ASN A 178 -12.32 -17.51 0.93
C ASN A 178 -11.04 -17.57 1.79
N PRO A 179 -9.83 -17.32 1.26
CA PRO A 179 -8.61 -17.27 2.07
C PRO A 179 -8.67 -16.23 3.20
N TYR A 180 -9.30 -15.09 2.96
CA TYR A 180 -9.54 -14.08 3.99
C TYR A 180 -10.43 -14.62 5.12
N GLU A 181 -11.57 -15.21 4.79
CA GLU A 181 -12.48 -15.75 5.81
C GLU A 181 -11.89 -16.94 6.58
N GLU A 182 -11.12 -17.80 5.92
CA GLU A 182 -10.38 -18.87 6.59
C GLU A 182 -9.32 -18.33 7.54
N GLY A 183 -8.51 -17.37 7.10
CA GLY A 183 -7.51 -16.73 7.95
C GLY A 183 -8.13 -15.97 9.12
N ARG A 184 -9.26 -15.28 8.91
CA ARG A 184 -10.04 -14.59 9.95
C ARG A 184 -10.49 -15.57 11.03
N LYS A 185 -11.05 -16.72 10.64
CA LYS A 185 -11.45 -17.79 11.58
C LYS A 185 -10.27 -18.29 12.41
N VAL A 186 -9.11 -18.51 11.78
CA VAL A 186 -7.90 -18.92 12.50
C VAL A 186 -7.48 -17.85 13.50
N TYR A 187 -7.44 -16.58 13.10
CA TYR A 187 -7.06 -15.48 13.99
C TYR A 187 -8.00 -15.34 15.19
N VAL A 188 -9.32 -15.35 14.96
CA VAL A 188 -10.34 -15.32 16.01
C VAL A 188 -10.17 -16.49 16.98
N ASN A 189 -9.93 -17.70 16.48
CA ASN A 189 -9.69 -18.85 17.34
C ASN A 189 -8.41 -18.70 18.16
N GLN A 190 -7.34 -18.14 17.60
CA GLN A 190 -6.13 -17.84 18.37
C GLN A 190 -6.37 -16.81 19.48
N LEU A 191 -7.20 -15.78 19.23
CA LEU A 191 -7.61 -14.83 20.27
C LEU A 191 -8.39 -15.53 21.38
N LYS A 192 -9.40 -16.33 21.03
CA LYS A 192 -10.20 -17.11 21.99
C LYS A 192 -9.35 -18.05 22.84
N ILE A 193 -8.37 -18.73 22.25
CA ILE A 193 -7.42 -19.57 23.00
C ILE A 193 -6.65 -18.75 24.03
N ARG A 194 -6.20 -17.53 23.68
CA ARG A 194 -5.49 -16.65 24.62
C ARG A 194 -6.39 -16.21 25.78
N ASP A 195 -7.67 -15.98 25.54
CA ASP A 195 -8.60 -15.62 26.60
C ASP A 195 -8.90 -16.80 27.52
N ILE A 196 -9.12 -17.99 26.96
CA ILE A 196 -9.27 -19.23 27.75
C ILE A 196 -8.03 -19.50 28.61
N LEU A 197 -6.83 -19.25 28.09
CA LEU A 197 -5.58 -19.40 28.86
C LEU A 197 -5.56 -18.49 30.10
N LYS A 198 -5.99 -17.23 29.94
CA LYS A 198 -6.11 -16.29 31.07
C LYS A 198 -7.12 -16.77 32.10
N GLU A 199 -8.31 -17.18 31.66
CA GLU A 199 -9.37 -17.70 32.53
C GLU A 199 -8.90 -18.93 33.32
N LYS A 200 -8.18 -19.84 32.66
CA LYS A 200 -7.67 -21.07 33.27
C LYS A 200 -6.35 -20.88 34.04
N LYS A 201 -5.80 -19.67 34.09
CA LYS A 201 -4.46 -19.38 34.67
C LYS A 201 -3.35 -20.27 34.08
N ALA A 202 -3.47 -20.63 32.81
CA ALA A 202 -2.46 -21.38 32.08
C ALA A 202 -1.53 -20.42 31.35
N VAL A 203 -0.22 -20.73 31.33
CA VAL A 203 0.81 -19.85 30.74
C VAL A 203 1.06 -20.11 29.26
N CYS A 204 0.73 -21.30 28.76
CA CYS A 204 0.88 -21.66 27.36
C CYS A 204 -0.10 -22.78 26.95
N PHE A 205 -0.37 -22.86 25.65
CA PHE A 205 -1.04 -23.98 25.00
C PHE A 205 -0.30 -24.30 23.71
N ILE A 206 0.02 -25.57 23.51
CA ILE A 206 0.63 -26.09 22.28
C ILE A 206 -0.32 -27.17 21.77
N ARG A 207 -0.83 -26.99 20.56
CA ARG A 207 -1.75 -27.94 19.94
C ARG A 207 -0.98 -29.16 19.44
N ASP A 208 -1.49 -30.35 19.67
CA ASP A 208 -0.98 -31.56 19.04
C ASP A 208 -0.93 -31.43 17.51
N GLY A 209 0.17 -31.87 16.90
CA GLY A 209 0.43 -31.71 15.47
C GLY A 209 0.99 -30.34 15.07
N SER A 210 1.29 -29.45 16.01
CA SER A 210 2.02 -28.20 15.70
C SER A 210 3.42 -28.49 15.17
N ILE A 211 3.81 -27.79 14.10
CA ILE A 211 5.18 -27.82 13.57
C ILE A 211 5.97 -26.70 14.27
N LEU A 212 6.88 -27.10 15.15
CA LEU A 212 7.72 -26.20 15.94
C LEU A 212 9.12 -25.91 15.34
N PRO A 213 9.85 -26.87 14.74
CA PRO A 213 11.15 -26.57 14.14
C PRO A 213 10.98 -25.64 12.92
N ARG A 214 11.95 -24.75 12.73
CA ARG A 214 12.03 -23.80 11.59
C ARG A 214 13.08 -24.25 10.60
#